data_AF-A0AAV6APH5-F1
#
_entry.id   AF-A0AAV6APH5-F1
#
_cell.length_a   1.000
_cell.length_b   1.000
_cell.length_c   1.000
_cell.angle_alpha   90.00
_cell.angle_beta   90.00
_cell.angle_gamma   90.00
#
_symmetry.space_group_name_H-M   'P 1'
#
loop_
_entity.id
_entity.type
_entity.pdbx_description
1 polymer ?
#
loop_
_entity_poly.entity_id
_entity_poly.type
_entity_poly.pdbx_seq_one_letter_code
_entity_poly.pdbx_strand_id
1 'polypeptide(L)'
;MVRTLARHLGAAVIAILLAGPLAGPVQAQTFTDSHLAAARETIEAAKADQQFDNILIVLSDQAKTLFTRSNPSLVLEIDEVVNQVALDLAKRRPELDRELEQVWAARFTEEELKEITGFYTSPVGLKFGEMMSTIIQDSVRSASLWRDTLSSEMVTKSREELIKRGYQF
;
A
#
# COMPACT_ATOMS: atom_id res chain seq x y z
N MET A 1 -25.25 -33.35 13.39
CA MET A 1 -24.59 -34.62 13.00
C MET A 1 -24.69 -34.71 11.47
N VAL A 2 -23.58 -35.00 10.77
CA VAL A 2 -23.47 -35.30 9.31
C VAL A 2 -23.60 -34.08 8.36
N ARG A 3 -22.74 -33.78 7.38
CA ARG A 3 -21.37 -34.15 6.96
C ARG A 3 -20.93 -33.05 5.96
N THR A 4 -19.67 -32.64 6.11
CA THR A 4 -18.76 -31.96 5.17
C THR A 4 -19.04 -32.08 3.67
N LEU A 5 -18.83 -30.96 2.93
CA LEU A 5 -18.30 -30.93 1.55
C LEU A 5 -17.71 -29.52 1.26
N ALA A 6 -16.56 -29.21 1.87
CA ALA A 6 -15.71 -28.13 1.42
C ALA A 6 -14.87 -28.67 0.24
N ARG A 7 -15.20 -28.21 -0.97
CA ARG A 7 -14.42 -28.50 -2.18
C ARG A 7 -13.11 -27.73 -2.11
N HIS A 8 -12.03 -28.48 -1.97
CA HIS A 8 -10.65 -28.02 -2.04
C HIS A 8 -10.33 -27.58 -3.48
N LEU A 9 -10.08 -26.28 -3.67
CA LEU A 9 -9.35 -25.77 -4.83
C LEU A 9 -8.04 -25.16 -4.31
N GLY A 10 -6.95 -25.85 -4.64
CA GLY A 10 -5.56 -25.40 -4.68
C GLY A 10 -5.13 -24.22 -3.81
N ALA A 11 -4.70 -24.52 -2.59
CA ALA A 11 -3.61 -23.78 -1.96
C ALA A 11 -2.65 -24.82 -1.38
N ALA A 12 -1.58 -25.12 -2.12
CA ALA A 12 -0.44 -25.85 -1.58
C ALA A 12 0.23 -24.96 -0.53
N VAL A 13 -0.23 -25.06 0.72
CA VAL A 13 0.50 -24.55 1.88
C VAL A 13 1.58 -25.58 2.18
N ILE A 14 2.74 -25.42 1.55
CA ILE A 14 3.96 -26.05 2.05
C ILE A 14 4.34 -25.23 3.28
N ALA A 15 4.02 -25.78 4.45
CA ALA A 15 4.53 -25.32 5.73
C ALA A 15 6.04 -25.57 5.77
N ILE A 16 6.83 -24.54 5.48
CA ILE A 16 8.25 -24.53 5.80
C ILE A 16 8.37 -24.21 7.29
N LEU A 17 8.50 -25.25 8.11
CA LEU A 17 9.03 -25.18 9.46
C LEU A 17 10.53 -24.85 9.36
N LEU A 18 10.87 -23.56 9.34
CA LEU A 18 12.22 -23.10 9.67
C LEU A 18 12.27 -22.74 11.15
N ALA A 19 12.69 -23.70 11.96
CA ALA A 19 13.29 -23.42 13.25
C ALA A 19 14.65 -22.72 13.01
N GLY A 20 14.61 -21.39 12.86
CA GLY A 20 15.78 -20.51 12.89
C GLY A 20 16.08 -20.04 14.32
N PRO A 21 17.33 -19.72 14.67
CA PRO A 21 17.76 -19.50 16.04
C PRO A 21 17.04 -18.30 16.68
N LEU A 22 16.85 -18.41 17.99
CA LEU A 22 16.35 -17.37 18.89
C LEU A 22 16.89 -16.00 18.49
N ALA A 23 15.99 -15.03 18.32
CA ALA A 23 16.31 -13.64 18.09
C ALA A 23 17.26 -13.14 19.19
N GLY A 24 18.55 -13.06 18.84
CA GLY A 24 19.50 -12.22 19.54
C GLY A 24 19.15 -10.75 19.34
N PRO A 25 19.82 -9.82 20.04
CA PRO A 25 19.62 -8.41 19.82
C PRO A 25 19.81 -8.13 18.32
N VAL A 26 18.86 -7.42 17.72
CA VAL A 26 19.03 -6.86 16.39
C VAL A 26 20.16 -5.84 16.53
N GLN A 27 21.40 -6.28 16.30
CA GLN A 27 22.48 -5.38 15.95
C GLN A 27 21.93 -4.51 14.83
N ALA A 28 21.93 -3.18 15.01
CA ALA A 28 21.66 -2.25 13.92
C ALA A 28 22.57 -2.68 12.77
N GLN A 29 21.99 -3.33 11.75
CA GLN A 29 22.75 -3.75 10.59
C GLN A 29 23.24 -2.46 9.97
N THR A 30 24.53 -2.20 10.12
CA THR A 30 25.15 -1.02 9.53
C THR A 30 25.32 -1.37 8.06
N PHE A 31 24.38 -0.95 7.23
CA PHE A 31 24.46 -1.10 5.78
C PHE A 31 25.61 -0.25 5.25
N THR A 32 26.28 -0.72 4.19
CA THR A 32 27.28 0.08 3.51
C THR A 32 26.61 1.26 2.79
N ASP A 33 27.38 2.33 2.54
CA ASP A 33 26.89 3.46 1.75
C ASP A 33 26.42 3.03 0.35
N SER A 34 27.07 2.02 -0.24
CA SER A 34 26.67 1.45 -1.54
C SER A 34 25.31 0.76 -1.49
N HIS A 35 25.01 0.06 -0.40
CA HIS A 35 23.75 -0.65 -0.22
C HIS A 35 22.60 0.34 0.02
N LEU A 36 22.82 1.37 0.82
CA LEU A 36 21.85 2.47 1.00
C LEU A 36 21.64 3.27 -0.29
N ALA A 37 22.68 3.48 -1.09
CA ALA A 37 22.56 4.11 -2.41
C ALA A 37 21.70 3.27 -3.36
N ALA A 38 21.93 1.95 -3.43
CA ALA A 38 21.09 1.06 -4.23
C ALA A 38 19.62 1.07 -3.76
N ALA A 39 19.39 1.15 -2.44
CA ALA A 39 18.05 1.27 -1.88
C ALA A 39 17.37 2.59 -2.30
N ARG A 40 18.09 3.71 -2.23
CA ARG A 40 17.62 5.02 -2.70
C ARG A 40 17.22 4.97 -4.18
N GLU A 41 18.09 4.48 -5.04
CA GLU A 41 17.83 4.36 -6.49
C GLU A 41 16.59 3.50 -6.76
N THR A 42 16.41 2.43 -5.98
CA THR A 42 15.24 1.55 -6.08
C THR A 42 13.95 2.27 -5.70
N ILE A 43 13.96 2.99 -4.57
CA ILE A 43 12.81 3.76 -4.08
C ILE A 43 12.38 4.80 -5.13
N GLU A 44 13.34 5.54 -5.68
CA GLU A 44 13.11 6.55 -6.71
C GLU A 44 12.55 5.92 -8.00
N ALA A 45 13.17 4.83 -8.49
CA ALA A 45 12.72 4.14 -9.70
C ALA A 45 11.31 3.57 -9.55
N ALA A 46 11.00 3.00 -8.39
CA ALA A 46 9.68 2.43 -8.08
C ALA A 46 8.64 3.49 -7.69
N LYS A 47 9.04 4.75 -7.50
CA LYS A 47 8.20 5.83 -6.94
C LYS A 47 7.55 5.45 -5.60
N ALA A 48 8.27 4.67 -4.79
CA ALA A 48 7.74 4.06 -3.57
C ALA A 48 7.56 5.05 -2.41
N ASP A 49 8.09 6.26 -2.57
CA ASP A 49 8.04 7.36 -1.61
C ASP A 49 6.86 8.33 -1.83
N GLN A 50 6.27 8.36 -3.04
CA GLN A 50 5.23 9.33 -3.42
C GLN A 50 4.00 9.33 -2.50
N GLN A 51 3.67 8.19 -1.90
CA GLN A 51 2.57 8.10 -0.95
C GLN A 51 2.78 8.93 0.33
N PHE A 52 4.03 9.33 0.61
CA PHE A 52 4.41 10.12 1.79
C PHE A 52 4.50 11.62 1.51
N ASP A 53 4.40 12.07 0.25
CA ASP A 53 4.52 13.49 -0.13
C ASP A 53 3.47 14.38 0.54
N ASN A 54 2.32 13.81 0.89
CA ASN A 54 1.19 14.55 1.49
C ASN A 54 1.24 14.62 3.02
N ILE A 55 2.24 14.03 3.70
CA ILE A 55 2.29 14.01 5.17
C ILE A 55 2.24 15.42 5.75
N LEU A 56 3.06 16.34 5.25
CA LEU A 56 3.11 17.71 5.77
C LEU A 56 1.82 18.50 5.49
N ILE A 57 1.16 18.24 4.37
CA ILE A 57 -0.14 18.86 4.06
C ILE A 57 -1.17 18.41 5.09
N VAL A 58 -1.27 17.10 5.34
CA VAL A 58 -2.19 16.54 6.33
C VAL A 58 -1.92 17.09 7.73
N LEU A 59 -0.66 17.16 8.15
CA LEU A 59 -0.29 17.73 9.45
C LEU A 59 -0.61 19.23 9.54
N SER A 60 -0.41 19.98 8.46
CA SER A 60 -0.75 21.40 8.39
C SER A 60 -2.25 21.62 8.56
N ASP A 61 -3.08 20.86 7.85
CA ASP A 61 -4.54 20.97 7.94
C ASP A 61 -5.05 20.61 9.35
N GLN A 62 -4.46 19.59 9.97
CA GLN A 62 -4.74 19.22 11.35
C GLN A 62 -4.39 20.36 12.33
N ALA A 63 -3.23 20.98 12.17
CA ALA A 63 -2.79 22.09 13.00
C ALA A 63 -3.70 23.33 12.82
N LYS A 64 -4.04 23.68 11.57
CA LYS A 64 -4.96 24.79 11.26
C LYS A 64 -6.33 24.55 11.89
N THR A 65 -6.87 23.34 11.77
CA THR A 65 -8.15 22.96 12.36
C THR A 65 -8.11 23.09 13.89
N LEU A 66 -7.04 22.60 14.52
CA LEU A 66 -6.85 22.68 15.96
C LEU A 66 -6.82 24.13 16.45
N PHE A 67 -5.99 24.98 15.84
CA PHE A 67 -5.83 26.37 16.28
C PHE A 67 -7.06 27.23 15.96
N THR A 68 -7.69 27.02 14.80
CA THR A 68 -8.90 27.77 14.41
C THR A 68 -10.04 27.50 15.36
N ARG A 69 -10.21 26.25 15.82
CA ARG A 69 -11.23 25.90 16.81
C ARG A 69 -11.05 26.67 18.12
N SER A 70 -9.81 26.88 18.55
CA SER A 70 -9.49 27.63 19.77
C SER A 70 -9.53 29.14 19.59
N ASN A 71 -9.20 29.63 18.38
CA ASN A 71 -9.12 31.07 18.08
C ASN A 71 -9.71 31.38 16.69
N PRO A 72 -11.05 31.39 16.53
CA PRO A 72 -11.69 31.55 15.23
C PRO A 72 -11.45 32.91 14.56
N SER A 73 -11.02 33.92 15.30
CA SER A 73 -10.71 35.26 14.77
C SER A 73 -9.34 35.35 14.08
N LEU A 74 -8.48 34.32 14.22
CA LEU A 74 -7.10 34.33 13.73
C LEU A 74 -6.88 33.43 12.51
N VAL A 75 -7.92 33.12 11.73
CA VAL A 75 -7.84 32.13 10.63
C VAL A 75 -6.73 32.45 9.62
N LEU A 76 -6.57 33.73 9.25
CA LEU A 76 -5.58 34.14 8.27
C LEU A 76 -4.15 34.00 8.82
N GLU A 77 -3.94 34.44 10.06
CA GLU A 77 -2.65 34.33 10.76
C GLU A 77 -2.28 32.88 11.03
N ILE A 78 -3.26 32.04 11.38
CA ILE A 78 -3.08 30.59 11.56
C ILE A 78 -2.66 29.95 10.24
N ASP A 79 -3.32 30.29 9.13
CA ASP A 79 -2.96 29.75 7.82
C ASP A 79 -1.53 30.14 7.43
N GLU A 80 -1.19 31.42 7.53
CA GLU A 80 0.15 31.94 7.23
C GLU A 80 1.23 31.24 8.08
N VAL A 81 1.06 31.23 9.40
CA VAL A 81 2.06 30.67 10.32
C VAL A 81 2.20 29.17 10.14
N VAL A 82 1.10 28.43 10.02
CA VAL A 82 1.17 26.98 9.84
C VAL A 82 1.82 26.63 8.50
N ASN A 83 1.48 27.33 7.42
CA ASN A 83 2.14 27.12 6.12
C ASN A 83 3.65 27.41 6.20
N GLN A 84 4.05 28.49 6.88
CA GLN A 84 5.46 28.84 7.06
C GLN A 84 6.22 27.77 7.86
N VAL A 85 5.60 27.22 8.93
CA VAL A 85 6.17 26.13 9.73
C VAL A 85 6.27 24.85 8.90
N ALA A 86 5.24 24.52 8.11
CA ALA A 86 5.24 23.36 7.24
C ALA A 86 6.36 23.41 6.20
N LEU A 87 6.59 24.58 5.60
CA LEU A 87 7.71 24.79 4.66
C LEU A 87 9.08 24.63 5.33
N ASP A 88 9.23 25.06 6.59
CA ASP A 88 10.48 24.84 7.32
C ASP A 88 10.69 23.34 7.65
N LEU A 89 9.63 22.65 8.08
CA LEU A 89 9.66 21.22 8.38
C LEU A 89 9.90 20.35 7.15
N ALA A 90 9.62 20.83 5.92
CA ALA A 90 9.94 20.12 4.68
C ALA A 90 11.42 19.76 4.55
N LYS A 91 12.32 20.54 5.18
CA LYS A 91 13.76 20.25 5.23
C LYS A 91 14.10 18.94 5.97
N ARG A 92 13.16 18.37 6.73
CA ARG A 92 13.30 17.09 7.42
C ARG A 92 12.95 15.88 6.55
N ARG A 93 12.53 16.10 5.30
CA ARG A 93 12.28 15.01 4.33
C ARG A 93 13.44 13.99 4.23
N PRO A 94 14.72 14.40 4.23
CA PRO A 94 15.84 13.45 4.20
C PRO A 94 15.92 12.52 5.42
N GLU A 95 15.29 12.88 6.56
CA GLU A 95 15.17 11.96 7.69
C GLU A 95 14.30 10.76 7.32
N LEU A 96 13.14 11.01 6.71
CA LEU A 96 12.24 9.96 6.23
C LEU A 96 12.92 9.13 5.12
N ASP A 97 13.59 9.77 4.17
CA ASP A 97 14.25 9.07 3.06
C ASP A 97 15.30 8.07 3.59
N ARG A 98 16.10 8.46 4.59
CA ARG A 98 17.07 7.56 5.24
C ARG A 98 16.43 6.39 5.97
N GLU A 99 15.28 6.60 6.60
CA GLU A 99 14.53 5.51 7.23
C GLU A 99 13.99 4.54 6.17
N LEU A 100 13.49 5.05 5.04
CA LEU A 100 13.03 4.22 3.93
C LEU A 100 14.19 3.43 3.31
N GLU A 101 15.34 4.05 3.07
CA GLU A 101 16.54 3.37 2.58
C GLU A 101 16.92 2.18 3.47
N GLN A 102 16.94 2.36 4.80
CA GLN A 102 17.21 1.28 5.75
C GLN A 102 16.15 0.17 5.69
N VAL A 103 14.87 0.53 5.53
CA VAL A 103 13.77 -0.44 5.39
C VAL A 103 13.96 -1.33 4.15
N TRP A 104 14.39 -0.75 3.03
CA TRP A 104 14.64 -1.48 1.79
C TRP A 104 15.94 -2.29 1.85
N ALA A 105 17.04 -1.70 2.34
CA ALA A 105 18.33 -2.37 2.52
C ALA A 105 18.25 -3.58 3.48
N ALA A 106 17.36 -3.53 4.47
CA ALA A 106 17.10 -4.64 5.38
C ALA A 106 16.37 -5.84 4.76
N ARG A 107 15.79 -5.69 3.56
CA ARG A 107 14.93 -6.71 2.92
C ARG A 107 15.51 -7.28 1.65
N PHE A 108 16.37 -6.52 0.98
CA PHE A 108 16.96 -6.89 -0.29
C PHE A 108 18.47 -6.71 -0.21
N THR A 109 19.20 -7.63 -0.83
CA THR A 109 20.63 -7.48 -1.09
C THR A 109 20.89 -6.29 -2.04
N GLU A 110 22.13 -5.80 -2.06
CA GLU A 110 22.51 -4.71 -2.98
C GLU A 110 22.28 -5.12 -4.46
N GLU A 111 22.55 -6.37 -4.80
CA GLU A 111 22.32 -6.92 -6.13
C GLU A 111 20.83 -6.95 -6.51
N GLU A 112 19.96 -7.43 -5.61
CA GLU A 112 18.51 -7.46 -5.85
C GLU A 112 17.93 -6.04 -6.00
N LEU A 113 18.39 -5.07 -5.22
CA LEU A 113 17.99 -3.67 -5.36
C LEU A 113 18.36 -3.12 -6.75
N LYS A 114 19.56 -3.44 -7.25
CA LYS A 114 19.98 -3.06 -8.61
C LYS A 114 19.14 -3.74 -9.68
N GLU A 115 18.78 -5.01 -9.52
CA GLU A 115 17.89 -5.70 -10.45
C GLU A 115 16.49 -5.08 -10.48
N ILE A 116 15.93 -4.75 -9.32
CA ILE A 116 14.63 -4.08 -9.20
C ILE A 116 14.69 -2.70 -9.87
N THR A 117 15.75 -1.94 -9.61
CA THR A 117 15.99 -0.64 -10.26
C THR A 117 16.05 -0.79 -11.78
N GLY A 118 16.78 -1.79 -12.27
CA GLY A 118 16.86 -2.10 -13.71
C GLY A 118 15.50 -2.43 -14.32
N PHE A 119 14.64 -3.14 -13.60
CA PHE A 119 13.28 -3.37 -14.06
C PHE A 119 12.48 -2.07 -14.15
N TYR A 120 12.36 -1.30 -13.06
CA TYR A 120 11.52 -0.10 -13.02
C TYR A 120 12.00 1.03 -13.93
N THR A 121 13.28 1.08 -14.27
CA THR A 121 13.84 2.03 -15.25
C THR A 121 13.71 1.59 -16.71
N SER A 122 13.37 0.31 -16.97
CA SER A 122 13.11 -0.16 -18.32
C SER A 122 11.83 0.44 -18.92
N PRO A 123 11.68 0.53 -20.26
CA PRO A 123 10.45 1.04 -20.88
C PRO A 123 9.18 0.29 -20.42
N VAL A 124 9.28 -1.02 -20.19
CA VAL A 124 8.16 -1.84 -19.72
C VAL A 124 7.90 -1.63 -18.24
N GLY A 125 8.94 -1.52 -17.41
CA GLY A 125 8.79 -1.28 -15.97
C GLY A 125 8.20 0.08 -15.65
N LEU A 126 8.62 1.13 -16.38
CA LEU A 126 8.01 2.46 -16.29
C LEU A 126 6.51 2.41 -16.61
N LYS A 127 6.15 1.80 -17.75
CA LYS A 127 4.75 1.62 -18.14
C LYS A 127 3.98 0.80 -17.12
N PHE A 128 4.59 -0.25 -16.57
CA PHE A 128 3.97 -1.10 -15.55
C PHE A 128 3.66 -0.31 -14.28
N GLY A 129 4.62 0.46 -13.75
CA GLY A 129 4.43 1.31 -12.58
C GLY A 129 3.33 2.35 -12.79
N GLU A 130 3.29 3.01 -13.94
CA GLU A 130 2.27 4.00 -14.29
C GLU A 130 0.86 3.40 -14.44
N MET A 131 0.77 2.20 -15.01
CA MET A 131 -0.52 1.57 -15.33
C MET A 131 -1.11 0.75 -14.19
N MET A 132 -0.32 0.32 -13.20
CA MET A 132 -0.76 -0.62 -12.17
C MET A 132 -1.99 -0.13 -11.39
N SER A 133 -2.03 1.15 -10.99
CA SER A 133 -3.19 1.70 -10.27
C SER A 133 -4.47 1.64 -11.11
N THR A 134 -4.39 2.04 -12.38
CA THR A 134 -5.50 1.97 -13.34
C THR A 134 -5.96 0.53 -13.56
N ILE A 135 -5.01 -0.40 -13.74
CA ILE A 135 -5.30 -1.83 -13.92
C ILE A 135 -6.05 -2.39 -12.71
N ILE A 136 -5.63 -2.07 -11.48
CA ILE A 136 -6.31 -2.50 -10.26
C ILE A 136 -7.73 -1.92 -10.20
N GLN A 137 -7.90 -0.63 -10.47
CA GLN A 137 -9.22 0.03 -10.48
C GLN A 137 -10.18 -0.59 -11.50
N ASP A 138 -9.71 -0.83 -12.72
CA ASP A 138 -10.50 -1.44 -13.79
C ASP A 138 -10.82 -2.92 -13.49
N SER A 139 -9.90 -3.63 -12.84
CA SER A 139 -10.12 -5.01 -12.37
C SER A 139 -11.22 -5.08 -11.30
N VAL A 140 -11.19 -4.17 -10.32
CA VAL A 140 -12.23 -4.07 -9.29
C VAL A 140 -13.60 -3.74 -9.91
N ARG A 141 -13.64 -2.79 -10.86
CA ARG A 141 -14.88 -2.46 -11.59
C ARG A 141 -15.45 -3.68 -12.31
N SER A 142 -14.59 -4.41 -13.02
CA SER A 142 -15.00 -5.62 -13.76
C SER A 142 -15.53 -6.71 -12.82
N ALA A 143 -14.87 -6.92 -11.68
CA ALA A 143 -15.34 -7.86 -10.66
C ALA A 143 -16.71 -7.47 -10.07
N SER A 144 -16.96 -6.17 -9.87
CA SER A 144 -18.26 -5.68 -9.40
C SER A 144 -19.38 -5.98 -10.40
N LEU A 145 -19.16 -5.72 -11.69
CA LEU A 145 -20.15 -5.99 -12.74
C LEU A 145 -20.47 -7.49 -12.86
N TRP A 146 -19.44 -8.34 -12.78
CA TRP A 146 -19.62 -9.78 -12.78
C TRP A 146 -20.41 -10.25 -11.54
N ARG A 147 -20.08 -9.74 -10.35
CA ARG A 147 -20.81 -10.02 -9.11
C ARG A 147 -22.28 -9.65 -9.21
N ASP A 148 -22.60 -8.47 -9.74
CA ASP A 148 -23.98 -7.98 -9.85
C ASP A 148 -24.81 -8.87 -10.79
N THR A 149 -24.20 -9.27 -11.91
CA THR A 149 -24.78 -10.24 -12.85
C THR A 149 -25.06 -11.58 -12.17
N LEU A 150 -24.06 -12.12 -11.46
CA LEU A 150 -24.19 -13.40 -10.77
C LEU A 150 -25.23 -13.34 -9.63
N SER A 151 -25.33 -12.22 -8.92
CA SER A 151 -26.33 -12.02 -7.87
C SER A 151 -27.74 -12.04 -8.45
N SER A 152 -27.96 -11.36 -9.58
CA SER A 152 -29.26 -11.40 -10.28
C SER A 152 -29.60 -12.82 -10.74
N GLU A 153 -28.64 -13.52 -11.35
CA GLU A 153 -28.83 -14.90 -11.82
C GLU A 153 -29.13 -15.85 -10.65
N MET A 154 -28.41 -15.71 -9.53
CA MET A 154 -28.61 -16.50 -8.32
C MET A 154 -30.03 -16.33 -7.77
N VAL A 155 -30.54 -15.09 -7.68
CA VAL A 155 -31.90 -14.81 -7.22
C VAL A 155 -32.93 -15.45 -8.15
N THR A 156 -32.79 -15.25 -9.46
CA THR A 156 -33.71 -15.82 -10.46
C THR A 156 -33.76 -17.34 -10.37
N LYS A 157 -32.60 -18.02 -10.42
CA LYS A 157 -32.53 -19.48 -10.35
C LYS A 157 -33.02 -20.03 -9.01
N SER A 158 -32.68 -19.36 -7.91
CA SER A 158 -33.15 -19.77 -6.57
C SER A 158 -34.67 -19.67 -6.48
N ARG A 159 -35.26 -18.58 -7.00
CA ARG A 159 -36.72 -18.43 -7.07
C ARG A 159 -37.35 -19.57 -7.87
N GLU A 160 -36.86 -19.84 -9.08
CA GLU A 160 -37.36 -20.93 -9.92
C GLU A 160 -37.34 -22.27 -9.20
N GLU A 161 -36.25 -22.60 -8.51
CA GLU A 161 -36.14 -23.87 -7.78
C GLU A 161 -37.02 -23.94 -6.55
N LEU A 162 -37.23 -22.82 -5.85
CA LEU A 162 -38.14 -22.80 -4.72
C LEU A 162 -39.61 -22.90 -5.19
N ILE A 163 -39.99 -22.29 -6.33
CA ILE A 163 -41.33 -22.45 -6.95
C ILE A 163 -41.59 -23.92 -7.26
N LYS A 164 -40.62 -24.62 -7.90
CA LYS A 164 -40.73 -26.05 -8.22
C LYS A 164 -40.98 -26.92 -6.98
N ARG A 165 -40.57 -26.46 -5.79
CA ARG A 165 -40.77 -27.14 -4.50
C ARG A 165 -42.07 -26.75 -3.79
N GLY A 166 -42.91 -25.91 -4.40
CA GLY A 166 -44.22 -25.53 -3.90
C GLY A 166 -44.23 -24.35 -2.92
N TYR A 167 -43.11 -23.65 -2.74
CA TYR A 167 -43.07 -22.41 -1.96
C TYR A 167 -43.43 -21.20 -2.85
N GLN A 168 -44.04 -20.15 -2.28
CA GLN A 168 -44.44 -18.93 -3.01
C GLN A 168 -43.65 -17.70 -2.52
N PHE A 169 -43.18 -16.86 -3.45
CA PHE A 169 -42.41 -15.61 -3.25
C PHE A 169 -42.51 -14.72 -4.49
#